data_AF-A0A1G6B3N4-F1
#
_entry.id   AF-A0A1G6B3N4-F1
#
_cell.length_a   1.000
_cell.length_b   1.000
_cell.length_c   1.000
_cell.angle_alpha   90.00
_cell.angle_beta   90.00
_cell.angle_gamma   90.00
#
_symmetry.space_group_name_H-M   'P 1'
#
loop_
_entity.id
_entity.type
_entity.pdbx_description
1 polymer ?
#
loop_
_entity_poly.entity_id
_entity_poly.type
_entity_poly.pdbx_seq_one_letter_code
_entity_poly.pdbx_strand_id
1 'polypeptide(L)'
;MSHNIEYHTFSEKRSEKYISDELNRICRERSDSHGGLYNIVEFPTSKIFPSYDAAEEYIESIDTIHNYRNFAVKFAVEVKESKRLEELVQRERKINAELVTLKNEHHFKNAKSSFIGCKECGSKISTLYMERRNTCPVCGFDMRPKTVLGRIASKQDVLLHLRDAIREERKKAKPTKIAWLAKIEYHT
;
A
#
# COMPACT_ATOMS: atom_id res chain seq x y z
N MET A 1 -13.39 28.35 25.96
CA MET A 1 -14.16 27.53 25.02
C MET A 1 -13.16 26.82 24.13
N SER A 2 -13.06 25.50 24.30
CA SER A 2 -12.19 24.64 23.50
C SER A 2 -12.96 24.15 22.27
N HIS A 3 -12.26 23.96 21.16
CA HIS A 3 -12.83 23.32 19.97
C HIS A 3 -12.50 21.83 20.02
N ASN A 4 -13.52 20.99 19.85
CA ASN A 4 -13.36 19.54 19.77
C ASN A 4 -13.77 19.08 18.38
N ILE A 5 -12.88 18.34 17.71
CA ILE A 5 -13.14 17.70 16.43
C ILE A 5 -13.28 16.21 16.67
N GLU A 6 -14.35 15.62 16.16
CA GLU A 6 -14.57 14.17 16.22
C GLU A 6 -14.96 13.61 14.86
N TYR A 7 -14.53 12.38 14.62
CA TYR A 7 -14.89 11.60 13.46
C TYR A 7 -15.78 10.42 13.87
N HIS A 8 -16.87 10.23 13.13
CA HIS A 8 -17.86 9.18 13.36
C HIS A 8 -18.08 8.39 12.08
N THR A 9 -18.23 7.07 12.22
CA THR A 9 -18.49 6.19 11.08
C THR A 9 -19.92 5.70 11.07
N PHE A 10 -20.55 5.69 9.89
CA PHE A 10 -21.92 5.20 9.70
C PHE A 10 -21.97 4.18 8.56
N SER A 11 -22.88 3.21 8.66
CA SER A 11 -23.17 2.31 7.54
C SER A 11 -23.66 3.09 6.33
N GLU A 12 -23.24 2.72 5.12
CA GLU A 12 -23.71 3.35 3.86
C GLU A 12 -25.23 3.46 3.76
N LYS A 13 -25.98 2.49 4.32
CA LYS A 13 -27.44 2.44 4.25
C LYS A 13 -28.13 3.56 5.04
N ARG A 14 -27.42 4.26 5.93
CA ARG A 14 -27.97 5.39 6.67
C ARG A 14 -28.17 6.56 5.73
N SER A 15 -29.34 7.20 5.82
CA SER A 15 -29.63 8.41 5.03
C SER A 15 -28.83 9.59 5.55
N GLU A 16 -28.57 10.57 4.66
CA GLU A 16 -27.91 11.83 5.02
C GLU A 16 -28.64 12.54 6.17
N LYS A 17 -29.97 12.49 6.17
CA LYS A 17 -30.82 12.99 7.27
C LYS A 17 -30.52 12.27 8.59
N TYR A 18 -30.47 10.94 8.59
CA TYR A 18 -30.18 10.18 9.81
C TYR A 18 -28.79 10.54 10.36
N ILE A 19 -27.78 10.61 9.48
CA ILE A 19 -26.42 10.96 9.87
C ILE A 19 -26.39 12.36 10.49
N SER A 20 -27.04 13.34 9.87
CA SER A 20 -27.12 14.71 10.37
C SER A 20 -27.84 14.80 11.72
N ASP A 21 -28.98 14.11 11.86
CA ASP A 21 -29.78 14.11 13.09
C ASP A 21 -29.01 13.46 14.26
N GLU A 22 -28.31 12.34 14.00
CA GLU A 22 -27.50 11.64 15.00
C GLU A 22 -26.28 12.47 15.45
N LEU A 23 -25.58 13.09 14.50
CA LEU A 23 -24.45 13.98 14.81
C LEU A 23 -24.91 15.22 15.59
N ASN A 24 -26.07 15.78 15.24
CA ASN A 24 -26.67 16.86 16.01
C ASN A 24 -27.00 16.44 17.44
N ARG A 25 -27.52 15.22 17.64
CA ARG A 25 -27.76 14.67 18.98
C ARG A 25 -26.45 14.58 19.77
N ILE A 26 -25.39 14.03 19.17
CA ILE A 26 -24.07 13.91 19.81
C ILE A 26 -23.53 15.28 20.24
N CYS A 27 -23.60 16.29 19.36
CA CYS A 27 -23.15 17.65 19.71
C CYS A 27 -24.01 18.28 20.82
N ARG A 28 -25.31 18.01 20.89
CA ARG A 28 -26.17 18.50 21.99
C ARG A 28 -25.83 17.85 23.32
N GLU A 29 -25.48 16.57 23.32
CA GLU A 29 -25.10 15.84 24.53
C GLU A 29 -23.71 16.24 25.04
N ARG A 30 -22.80 16.60 24.13
CA ARG A 30 -21.38 16.83 24.46
C ARG A 30 -20.97 18.29 24.55
N SER A 31 -21.69 19.21 23.90
CA SER A 31 -21.37 20.64 24.00
C SER A 31 -21.85 21.22 25.32
N ASP A 32 -21.02 22.06 25.95
CA ASP A 32 -21.39 22.82 27.15
C ASP A 32 -22.69 23.62 26.97
N SER A 33 -22.90 24.13 25.76
CA SER A 33 -24.09 24.93 25.40
C SER A 33 -25.34 24.08 25.16
N HIS A 34 -25.18 22.76 24.98
CA HIS A 34 -26.21 21.84 24.50
C HIS A 34 -26.88 22.30 23.19
N GLY A 35 -26.23 23.19 22.43
CA GLY A 35 -26.80 23.85 21.24
C GLY A 35 -26.89 22.95 20.00
N GLY A 36 -26.15 21.83 19.98
CA GLY A 36 -26.07 20.93 18.84
C GLY A 36 -25.07 21.41 17.79
N LEU A 37 -25.26 20.99 16.54
CA LEU A 37 -24.40 21.38 15.43
C LEU A 37 -24.64 22.85 15.07
N TYR A 38 -23.56 23.62 14.99
CA TYR A 38 -23.62 25.02 14.57
C TYR A 38 -23.95 25.15 13.08
N ASN A 39 -23.42 24.24 12.25
CA ASN A 39 -23.67 24.16 10.82
C ASN A 39 -24.24 22.79 10.44
N ILE A 40 -25.01 22.75 9.36
CA ILE A 40 -25.47 21.49 8.77
C ILE A 40 -24.30 20.59 8.36
N VAL A 41 -24.54 19.29 8.33
CA VAL A 41 -23.58 18.33 7.76
C VAL A 41 -23.65 18.42 6.24
N GLU A 42 -22.52 18.74 5.63
CA GLU A 42 -22.37 18.81 4.18
C GLU A 42 -21.88 17.48 3.61
N PHE A 43 -22.39 17.14 2.42
CA PHE A 43 -22.05 15.92 1.68
C PHE A 43 -21.38 16.33 0.36
N PRO A 44 -20.11 16.78 0.40
CA PRO A 44 -19.49 17.56 -0.68
C PRO A 44 -19.20 16.74 -1.94
N THR A 45 -19.20 15.41 -1.85
CA THR A 45 -18.91 14.53 -2.97
C THR A 45 -19.60 13.18 -2.85
N SER A 46 -19.98 12.61 -4.00
CA SER A 46 -20.43 11.21 -4.11
C SER A 46 -19.27 10.23 -4.33
N LYS A 47 -18.02 10.72 -4.43
CA LYS A 47 -16.82 9.90 -4.57
C LYS A 47 -16.67 8.97 -3.37
N ILE A 48 -16.31 7.71 -3.65
CA ILE A 48 -15.94 6.74 -2.63
C ILE A 48 -14.41 6.74 -2.53
N PHE A 49 -13.89 7.13 -1.36
CA PHE A 49 -12.47 7.09 -1.08
C PHE A 49 -11.99 5.66 -0.83
N PRO A 50 -10.73 5.32 -1.17
CA PRO A 50 -10.23 3.94 -1.10
C PRO A 50 -10.02 3.41 0.32
N SER A 51 -9.96 4.29 1.32
CA SER A 51 -9.75 3.94 2.74
C SER A 51 -10.29 5.04 3.66
N TYR A 52 -10.32 4.77 4.97
CA TYR A 52 -10.62 5.76 6.01
C TYR A 52 -9.65 6.95 5.91
N ASP A 53 -8.35 6.69 5.92
CA ASP A 53 -7.31 7.74 5.88
C ASP A 53 -7.45 8.65 4.66
N ALA A 54 -7.74 8.08 3.48
CA ALA A 54 -7.95 8.87 2.27
C ALA A 54 -9.22 9.73 2.30
N ALA A 55 -10.23 9.34 3.08
CA ALA A 55 -11.42 10.15 3.31
C ALA A 55 -11.15 11.26 4.34
N GLU A 56 -10.38 10.95 5.39
CA GLU A 56 -9.95 11.93 6.41
C GLU A 56 -9.06 13.00 5.78
N GLU A 57 -8.02 12.63 5.03
CA GLU A 57 -7.16 13.55 4.28
C GLU A 57 -7.96 14.46 3.35
N TYR A 58 -9.01 13.92 2.71
CA TYR A 58 -9.87 14.74 1.87
C TYR A 58 -10.70 15.74 2.69
N ILE A 59 -11.31 15.31 3.80
CA ILE A 59 -12.04 16.21 4.71
C ILE A 59 -11.10 17.32 5.18
N GLU A 60 -9.91 16.98 5.65
CA GLU A 60 -8.90 17.96 6.09
C GLU A 60 -8.50 18.91 4.95
N SER A 61 -8.36 18.41 3.72
CA SER A 61 -7.99 19.24 2.56
C SER A 61 -9.06 20.26 2.16
N ILE A 62 -10.33 20.03 2.48
CA ILE A 62 -11.44 20.96 2.21
C ILE A 62 -11.81 21.79 3.44
N ASP A 63 -11.43 21.34 4.63
CA ASP A 63 -11.57 22.01 5.93
C ASP A 63 -10.48 23.07 6.12
N THR A 64 -10.36 23.94 5.13
CA THR A 64 -9.25 24.91 4.98
C THR A 64 -9.43 26.16 5.83
N ILE A 65 -10.59 26.35 6.47
CA ILE A 65 -10.93 27.52 7.26
C ILE A 65 -11.75 27.04 8.46
N HIS A 66 -11.30 27.34 9.68
CA HIS A 66 -11.98 27.06 10.96
C HIS A 66 -13.39 27.69 11.03
N ASN A 67 -14.34 27.12 10.31
CA ASN A 67 -15.69 27.62 10.19
C ASN A 67 -16.73 26.63 10.71
N TYR A 68 -16.31 25.68 11.56
CA TYR A 68 -17.21 24.71 12.19
C TYR A 68 -18.00 23.89 11.18
N ARG A 69 -17.43 23.68 9.99
CA ARG A 69 -18.08 22.87 8.96
C ARG A 69 -17.98 21.40 9.32
N ASN A 70 -19.10 20.74 9.09
CA ASN A 70 -19.30 19.33 9.36
C ASN A 70 -19.42 18.67 8.00
N PHE A 71 -18.62 17.65 7.75
CA PHE A 71 -18.56 16.98 6.44
C PHE A 71 -18.81 15.51 6.61
N ALA A 72 -19.49 14.90 5.65
CA ALA A 72 -19.61 13.46 5.56
C ALA A 72 -19.28 12.98 4.14
N VAL A 73 -18.35 12.03 4.02
CA VAL A 73 -17.94 11.43 2.75
C VAL A 73 -17.92 9.91 2.84
N LYS A 74 -17.98 9.23 1.69
CA LYS A 74 -17.98 7.77 1.63
C LYS A 74 -16.58 7.21 1.50
N PHE A 75 -16.29 6.11 2.17
CA PHE A 75 -15.03 5.36 1.99
C PHE A 75 -15.26 3.85 1.92
N ALA A 76 -14.32 3.16 1.27
CA ALA A 76 -14.29 1.71 1.18
C ALA A 76 -13.78 1.12 2.52
N VAL A 77 -14.62 0.32 3.17
CA VAL A 77 -14.25 -0.47 4.36
C VAL A 77 -13.61 -1.79 3.92
N GLU A 78 -14.19 -2.41 2.90
CA GLU A 78 -13.71 -3.65 2.32
C GLU A 78 -13.75 -3.51 0.80
N VAL A 79 -12.76 -4.10 0.13
CA VAL A 79 -12.64 -4.14 -1.32
C VAL A 79 -12.69 -5.58 -1.79
N LYS A 80 -13.39 -5.84 -2.90
CA LYS A 80 -13.33 -7.17 -3.52
C LYS A 80 -11.99 -7.28 -4.21
N GLU A 81 -11.16 -8.23 -3.79
CA GLU A 81 -10.05 -8.65 -4.64
C GLU A 81 -10.62 -9.25 -5.93
N SER A 82 -10.18 -8.76 -7.08
CA SER A 82 -10.55 -9.36 -8.35
C SER A 82 -9.80 -10.68 -8.50
N LYS A 83 -10.41 -11.68 -9.16
CA LYS A 83 -9.68 -12.93 -9.51
C LYS A 83 -8.36 -12.63 -10.22
N ARG A 84 -8.35 -11.59 -11.05
CA ARG A 84 -7.16 -11.10 -11.73
C ARG A 84 -6.09 -10.60 -10.74
N LEU A 85 -6.48 -9.86 -9.70
CA LEU A 85 -5.56 -9.41 -8.66
C LEU A 85 -4.95 -10.61 -7.91
N GLU A 86 -5.77 -11.58 -7.54
CA GLU A 86 -5.31 -12.82 -6.90
C GLU A 86 -4.30 -13.55 -7.79
N GLU A 87 -4.60 -13.74 -9.08
CA GLU A 87 -3.70 -14.36 -10.06
C GLU A 87 -2.38 -13.61 -10.21
N LEU A 88 -2.42 -12.28 -10.28
CA LEU A 88 -1.22 -11.44 -10.36
C LEU A 88 -0.34 -11.58 -9.12
N VAL A 89 -0.94 -11.54 -7.92
CA VAL A 89 -0.22 -11.71 -6.64
C VAL A 89 0.37 -13.11 -6.54
N GLN A 90 -0.36 -14.16 -6.93
CA GLN A 90 0.18 -15.53 -6.92
C GLN A 90 1.34 -15.68 -7.90
N ARG A 91 1.23 -15.07 -9.09
CA ARG A 91 2.32 -15.05 -10.07
C ARG A 91 3.54 -14.30 -9.54
N GLU A 92 3.36 -13.14 -8.90
CA GLU A 92 4.45 -12.40 -8.26
C GLU A 92 5.16 -13.26 -7.22
N ARG A 93 4.42 -13.90 -6.32
CA ARG A 93 4.97 -14.79 -5.28
C ARG A 93 5.81 -15.91 -5.89
N LYS A 94 5.29 -16.58 -6.93
CA LYS A 94 6.01 -17.64 -7.63
C LYS A 94 7.32 -17.14 -8.25
N ILE A 95 7.28 -16.06 -9.02
CA ILE A 95 8.49 -15.53 -9.67
C ILE A 95 9.50 -15.02 -8.65
N ASN A 96 9.03 -14.41 -7.55
CA ASN A 96 9.91 -13.95 -6.48
C ASN A 96 10.61 -15.12 -5.77
N ALA A 97 9.89 -16.20 -5.48
CA ALA A 97 10.48 -17.41 -4.92
C ALA A 97 11.55 -18.01 -5.85
N GLU A 98 11.26 -18.11 -7.15
CA GLU A 98 12.23 -18.57 -8.16
C GLU A 98 13.46 -17.65 -8.23
N LEU A 99 13.28 -16.34 -8.14
CA LEU A 99 14.36 -15.36 -8.15
C LEU A 99 15.25 -15.49 -6.90
N VAL A 100 14.66 -15.65 -5.72
CA VAL A 100 15.40 -15.84 -4.46
C VAL A 100 16.24 -17.11 -4.54
N THR A 101 15.67 -18.21 -5.03
CA THR A 101 16.40 -19.47 -5.25
C THR A 101 17.59 -19.27 -6.19
N LEU A 102 17.38 -18.63 -7.35
CA LEU A 102 18.46 -18.35 -8.31
C LEU A 102 19.55 -17.43 -7.77
N LYS A 103 19.18 -16.45 -6.92
CA LYS A 103 20.15 -15.54 -6.32
C LYS A 103 21.01 -16.23 -5.26
N ASN A 104 20.42 -17.16 -4.51
CA ASN A 104 21.07 -17.90 -3.42
C ASN A 104 21.85 -19.12 -3.91
N GLU A 105 21.65 -19.57 -5.15
CA GLU A 105 22.41 -20.66 -5.73
C GLU A 105 23.89 -20.28 -5.92
N HIS A 106 24.79 -21.05 -5.33
CA HIS A 106 26.24 -20.88 -5.48
C HIS A 106 26.71 -21.62 -6.72
N HIS A 107 26.97 -20.87 -7.80
CA HIS A 107 27.31 -21.43 -9.10
C HIS A 107 28.58 -22.30 -9.07
N PHE A 108 29.53 -21.93 -8.22
CA PHE A 108 30.85 -22.58 -8.14
C PHE A 108 30.95 -23.68 -7.10
N LYS A 109 29.87 -24.00 -6.38
CA LYS A 109 29.88 -24.99 -5.28
C LYS A 109 30.44 -26.37 -5.69
N ASN A 110 30.20 -26.77 -6.94
CA ASN A 110 30.61 -28.08 -7.46
C ASN A 110 31.69 -27.96 -8.57
N ALA A 111 32.45 -26.86 -8.61
CA ALA A 111 33.48 -26.67 -9.62
C ALA A 111 34.63 -27.69 -9.43
N LYS A 112 35.00 -28.39 -10.51
CA LYS A 112 36.03 -29.43 -10.47
C LYS A 112 37.47 -28.89 -10.50
N SER A 113 37.68 -27.66 -10.96
CA SER A 113 38.99 -27.04 -11.00
C SER A 113 39.40 -26.55 -9.60
N SER A 114 40.69 -26.61 -9.27
CA SER A 114 41.21 -26.04 -8.01
C SER A 114 41.18 -24.50 -8.00
N PHE A 115 41.12 -23.89 -9.19
CA PHE A 115 41.09 -22.44 -9.36
C PHE A 115 40.03 -22.01 -10.39
N ILE A 116 39.50 -20.81 -10.20
CA ILE A 116 38.58 -20.11 -11.10
C ILE A 116 39.22 -18.76 -11.45
N GLY A 117 39.28 -18.45 -12.75
CA GLY A 117 39.75 -17.15 -13.23
C GLY A 117 38.63 -16.12 -13.25
N CYS A 118 38.87 -14.93 -12.69
CA CYS A 118 37.97 -13.80 -12.84
C CYS A 118 38.09 -13.23 -14.26
N LYS A 119 36.98 -13.17 -14.99
CA LYS A 119 36.94 -12.60 -16.36
C LYS A 119 37.11 -11.08 -16.41
N GLU A 120 36.95 -10.41 -15.27
CA GLU A 120 37.03 -8.95 -15.17
C GLU A 120 38.44 -8.48 -14.81
N CYS A 121 39.00 -8.95 -13.69
CA CYS A 121 40.32 -8.51 -13.21
C CYS A 121 41.46 -9.51 -13.45
N GLY A 122 41.19 -10.65 -14.10
CA GLY A 122 42.19 -11.68 -14.39
C GLY A 122 42.68 -12.49 -13.18
N SER A 123 42.21 -12.19 -11.97
CA SER A 123 42.65 -12.86 -10.74
C SER A 123 42.37 -14.37 -10.77
N LYS A 124 43.35 -15.16 -10.33
CA LYS A 124 43.23 -16.62 -10.16
C LYS A 124 42.80 -16.92 -8.72
N ILE A 125 41.55 -17.35 -8.55
CA ILE A 125 40.90 -17.50 -7.25
C ILE A 125 40.80 -18.99 -6.92
N SER A 126 41.15 -19.39 -5.69
CA SER A 126 40.94 -20.78 -5.26
C SER A 126 39.44 -21.08 -5.13
N THR A 127 39.02 -22.24 -5.64
CA THR A 127 37.63 -22.67 -5.65
C THR A 127 37.04 -22.76 -4.24
N LEU A 128 37.86 -23.08 -3.22
CA LEU A 128 37.45 -23.10 -1.81
C LEU A 128 36.84 -21.75 -1.36
N TYR A 129 37.36 -20.63 -1.85
CA TYR A 129 36.79 -19.31 -1.55
C TYR A 129 35.50 -19.02 -2.31
N MET A 130 35.21 -19.77 -3.38
CA MET A 130 34.07 -19.57 -4.27
C MET A 130 32.88 -20.47 -3.96
N GLU A 131 33.02 -21.50 -3.12
CA GLU A 131 31.93 -22.44 -2.80
C GLU A 131 30.66 -21.79 -2.23
N ARG A 132 30.83 -20.64 -1.55
CA ARG A 132 29.75 -19.90 -0.87
C ARG A 132 29.50 -18.50 -1.44
N ARG A 133 30.09 -18.18 -2.60
CA ARG A 133 29.94 -16.86 -3.22
C ARG A 133 29.93 -16.94 -4.72
N ASN A 134 29.31 -15.94 -5.34
CA ASN A 134 29.29 -15.80 -6.79
C ASN A 134 30.16 -14.63 -7.28
N THR A 135 30.58 -13.75 -6.36
CA THR A 135 31.37 -12.57 -6.68
C THR A 135 32.86 -12.81 -6.49
N CYS A 136 33.67 -12.16 -7.33
CA CYS A 136 35.12 -12.13 -7.18
C CYS A 136 35.50 -11.52 -5.83
N PRO A 137 36.36 -12.17 -5.02
CA PRO A 137 36.85 -11.62 -3.76
C PRO A 137 37.77 -10.41 -3.92
N VAL A 138 38.35 -10.23 -5.12
CA VAL A 138 39.31 -9.16 -5.40
C VAL A 138 38.61 -7.92 -5.94
N CYS A 139 37.79 -8.04 -6.99
CA CYS A 139 37.15 -6.90 -7.65
C CYS A 139 35.63 -6.82 -7.46
N GLY A 140 35.00 -7.78 -6.77
CA GLY A 140 33.55 -7.78 -6.53
C GLY A 140 32.68 -8.20 -7.72
N PHE A 141 33.25 -8.38 -8.92
CA PHE A 141 32.51 -8.76 -10.12
C PHE A 141 31.73 -10.07 -9.94
N ASP A 142 30.46 -10.09 -10.35
CA ASP A 142 29.63 -11.31 -10.34
C ASP A 142 30.09 -12.27 -11.43
N MET A 143 30.72 -13.37 -11.03
CA MET A 143 31.37 -14.29 -11.94
C MET A 143 30.41 -15.35 -12.52
N ARG A 144 29.10 -15.29 -12.20
CA ARG A 144 28.11 -16.20 -12.77
C ARG A 144 28.07 -16.10 -14.30
N PRO A 145 27.70 -17.17 -15.02
CA PRO A 145 27.53 -17.13 -16.46
C PRO A 145 26.51 -16.07 -16.88
N LYS A 146 26.74 -15.45 -18.04
CA LYS A 146 25.81 -14.46 -18.63
C LYS A 146 24.38 -14.99 -18.74
N THR A 147 24.19 -16.28 -18.96
CA THR A 147 22.87 -16.92 -19.01
C THR A 147 22.15 -16.91 -17.67
N VAL A 148 22.86 -17.16 -16.56
CA VAL A 148 22.31 -17.10 -15.20
C VAL A 148 21.98 -15.66 -14.83
N LEU A 149 22.90 -14.73 -15.11
CA LEU A 149 22.68 -13.29 -14.88
C LEU A 149 21.50 -12.77 -15.70
N GLY A 150 21.39 -13.19 -16.97
CA GLY A 150 20.25 -12.88 -17.83
C GLY A 150 18.93 -13.38 -17.26
N ARG A 151 18.88 -14.63 -16.77
CA ARG A 151 17.68 -15.18 -16.09
C ARG A 151 17.28 -14.38 -14.85
N ILE A 152 18.26 -13.96 -14.05
CA ILE A 152 18.01 -13.11 -12.86
C ILE A 152 17.43 -11.76 -13.29
N ALA A 153 18.06 -11.09 -14.25
CA ALA A 153 17.61 -9.80 -14.77
C ALA A 153 16.19 -9.89 -15.35
N SER A 154 15.90 -10.88 -16.20
CA SER A 154 14.56 -11.06 -16.77
C SER A 154 13.50 -11.30 -15.70
N LYS A 155 13.81 -12.05 -14.63
CA LYS A 155 12.85 -12.24 -13.53
C LYS A 155 12.63 -10.97 -12.71
N GLN A 156 13.68 -10.17 -12.51
CA GLN A 156 13.55 -8.87 -11.84
C GLN A 156 12.66 -7.92 -12.64
N ASP A 157 12.84 -7.86 -13.96
CA ASP A 157 12.02 -7.09 -14.87
C ASP A 157 10.54 -7.51 -14.83
N VAL A 158 10.29 -8.82 -14.91
CA VAL A 158 8.94 -9.38 -14.77
C VAL A 158 8.30 -9.00 -13.42
N LEU A 159 9.06 -9.00 -12.32
CA LEU A 159 8.53 -8.59 -11.01
C LEU A 159 8.17 -7.11 -10.95
N LEU A 160 8.96 -6.23 -11.58
CA LEU A 160 8.63 -4.81 -11.68
C LEU A 160 7.29 -4.62 -12.39
N HIS A 161 7.13 -5.22 -13.56
CA HIS A 161 5.89 -5.14 -14.33
C HIS A 161 4.69 -5.77 -13.60
N LEU A 162 4.89 -6.89 -12.88
CA LEU A 162 3.83 -7.49 -12.07
C LEU A 162 3.38 -6.58 -10.93
N ARG A 163 4.33 -5.92 -10.24
CA ARG A 163 4.01 -5.00 -9.14
C ARG A 163 3.23 -3.79 -9.62
N ASP A 164 3.60 -3.23 -10.76
CA ASP A 164 2.85 -2.13 -11.36
C ASP A 164 1.46 -2.59 -11.80
N ALA A 165 1.33 -3.77 -12.41
CA ALA A 165 0.02 -4.33 -12.75
C ALA A 165 -0.86 -4.58 -11.52
N ILE A 166 -0.28 -5.09 -10.41
CA ILE A 166 -0.97 -5.26 -9.13
C ILE A 166 -1.45 -3.89 -8.60
N ARG A 167 -0.61 -2.86 -8.66
CA ARG A 167 -0.97 -1.50 -8.22
C ARG A 167 -2.14 -0.95 -9.03
N GLU A 168 -2.08 -1.06 -10.36
CA GLU A 168 -3.15 -0.59 -11.24
C GLU A 168 -4.45 -1.39 -11.09
N GLU A 169 -4.35 -2.70 -10.84
CA GLU A 169 -5.53 -3.53 -10.61
C GLU A 169 -6.18 -3.22 -9.25
N ARG A 170 -5.38 -2.94 -8.20
CA ARG A 170 -5.89 -2.47 -6.90
C ARG A 170 -6.65 -1.15 -7.00
N LYS A 171 -6.21 -0.22 -7.85
CA LYS A 171 -6.94 1.04 -8.11
C LYS A 171 -8.32 0.80 -8.72
N LYS A 172 -8.53 -0.32 -9.42
CA LYS A 172 -9.81 -0.70 -10.04
C LYS A 172 -10.68 -1.54 -9.11
N ALA A 173 -10.17 -1.94 -7.93
CA ALA A 173 -10.91 -2.77 -7.00
C ALA A 173 -12.21 -2.05 -6.60
N LYS A 174 -13.33 -2.76 -6.73
CA LYS A 174 -14.62 -2.21 -6.35
C LYS A 174 -14.81 -2.40 -4.84
N PRO A 175 -15.26 -1.38 -4.12
CA PRO A 175 -15.62 -1.53 -2.71
C PRO A 175 -16.76 -2.55 -2.59
N THR A 176 -16.62 -3.52 -1.70
CA THR A 176 -17.69 -4.46 -1.32
C THR A 176 -18.51 -3.93 -0.16
N LYS A 177 -17.85 -3.13 0.69
CA LYS A 177 -18.48 -2.50 1.85
C LYS A 177 -18.06 -1.05 1.87
N ILE A 178 -19.06 -0.18 1.95
CA ILE A 178 -18.89 1.26 2.00
C ILE A 178 -19.43 1.74 3.35
N ALA A 179 -18.79 2.76 3.90
CA ALA A 179 -19.25 3.47 5.07
C ALA A 179 -19.14 4.98 4.83
N TRP A 180 -19.87 5.75 5.62
CA TRP A 180 -19.67 7.18 5.76
C TRP A 180 -18.62 7.44 6.83
N LEU A 181 -17.72 8.37 6.56
CA LEU A 181 -16.89 9.05 7.54
C LEU A 181 -17.44 10.47 7.68
N ALA A 182 -17.84 10.84 8.89
CA ALA A 182 -18.36 12.17 9.17
C ALA A 182 -17.54 12.88 10.25
N LYS A 183 -17.11 14.10 9.95
CA LYS A 183 -16.45 15.02 10.87
C LYS A 183 -17.48 15.95 11.50
N ILE A 184 -17.41 16.11 12.81
CA ILE A 184 -18.09 17.16 13.56
C ILE A 184 -17.10 18.04 14.31
N GLU A 185 -17.47 19.31 14.50
CA GLU A 185 -16.75 20.24 15.36
C GLU A 185 -17.72 20.94 16.32
N TYR A 186 -17.39 20.97 17.61
CA TYR A 186 -18.24 21.59 18.65
C TYR A 186 -17.43 22.19 19.80
N HIS A 187 -18.07 23.06 20.60
CA HIS A 187 -17.46 23.73 21.75
C HIS A 187 -17.74 23.03 23.08
N THR A 188 -16.70 23.00 23.93
CA THR A 188 -16.74 22.76 25.38
C THR A 188 -15.85 23.80 26.10
#